data_AF-A0A2K6B6I3-F1
#
_entry.id   AF-A0A2K6B6I3-F1
#
_cell.length_a   1.000
_cell.length_b   1.000
_cell.length_c   1.000
_cell.angle_alpha   90.00
_cell.angle_beta   90.00
_cell.angle_gamma   90.00
#
_symmetry.space_group_name_H-M   'P 1'
#
loop_
_entity.id
_entity.type
_entity.pdbx_description
1 polymer ?
#
loop_
_entity_poly.entity_id
_entity_poly.type
_entity_poly.pdbx_seq_one_letter_code
_entity_poly.pdbx_strand_id
1 'polypeptide(L)'
;MAFFNLYLLGYQNSFRSKKRNATEETNQKESEPTRLPPIISKDGNYSVHQNSHTRYHEAVRKVLLKTFPNQVFRIPLTDAQNFSFWQSHDPGVRPEETMPWIRSPRHCLIKSAMTRFMDHSILNDRNFSLY
;
A
#
# COMPACT_ATOMS: atom_id res chain seq x y z
N MET A 1 -31.85 -0.83 -32.57
CA MET A 1 -31.24 -1.39 -31.34
C MET A 1 -30.77 -0.22 -30.49
N ALA A 2 -31.55 0.17 -29.48
CA ALA A 2 -31.23 1.31 -28.61
C ALA A 2 -30.39 0.82 -27.41
N PHE A 3 -29.22 1.44 -27.19
CA PHE A 3 -28.41 1.23 -26.00
C PHE A 3 -29.10 1.93 -24.82
N PHE A 4 -29.92 1.17 -24.07
CA PHE A 4 -30.64 1.68 -22.91
C PHE A 4 -29.67 2.07 -21.78
N ASN A 5 -29.71 3.36 -21.40
CA ASN A 5 -29.58 3.83 -20.01
C ASN A 5 -28.34 3.47 -19.19
N LEU A 6 -27.16 3.23 -19.78
CA LEU A 6 -25.93 3.06 -18.99
C LEU A 6 -25.55 4.31 -18.18
N TYR A 7 -25.94 5.50 -18.66
CA TYR A 7 -25.61 6.78 -18.02
C TYR A 7 -26.49 7.10 -16.79
N LEU A 8 -27.63 6.42 -16.63
CA LEU A 8 -28.59 6.65 -15.54
C LEU A 8 -28.24 5.90 -14.25
N LEU A 9 -27.26 5.00 -14.29
CA LEU A 9 -26.87 4.21 -13.11
C LEU A 9 -25.97 4.97 -12.11
N GLY A 10 -25.70 6.26 -12.35
CA GLY A 10 -24.79 7.05 -11.53
C GLY A 10 -23.33 6.58 -11.63
N TYR A 11 -22.49 7.04 -10.70
CA TYR A 11 -21.07 6.66 -10.66
C TYR A 11 -20.91 5.16 -10.36
N GLN A 12 -20.60 4.38 -11.39
CA GLN A 12 -20.33 2.95 -11.28
C GLN A 12 -18.87 2.72 -10.86
N ASN A 13 -18.66 2.30 -9.62
CA ASN A 13 -17.33 1.89 -9.16
C ASN A 13 -17.14 0.38 -9.40
N SER A 14 -16.57 0.02 -10.54
CA SER A 14 -16.37 -1.37 -10.98
C SER A 14 -15.52 -2.22 -10.01
N PHE A 15 -14.66 -1.57 -9.22
CA PHE A 15 -13.79 -2.23 -8.25
C PHE A 15 -14.41 -2.39 -6.86
N ARG A 16 -15.65 -1.94 -6.66
CA ARG A 16 -16.32 -2.00 -5.35
C ARG A 16 -16.40 -3.42 -4.80
N SER A 17 -16.67 -4.42 -5.65
CA SER A 17 -16.74 -5.84 -5.25
C SER A 17 -15.39 -6.41 -4.81
N LYS A 18 -14.29 -5.82 -5.28
CA LYS A 18 -12.92 -6.25 -4.98
C LYS A 18 -12.31 -5.50 -3.80
N LYS A 19 -12.97 -4.44 -3.32
CA LYS A 19 -12.54 -3.68 -2.14
C LYS A 19 -12.74 -4.54 -0.89
N ARG A 20 -11.82 -4.46 0.06
CA ARG A 20 -12.04 -5.05 1.37
C ARG A 20 -13.12 -4.28 2.12
N ASN A 21 -13.98 -5.00 2.83
CA ASN A 21 -14.91 -4.42 3.78
C ASN A 21 -14.24 -4.50 5.16
N ALA A 22 -14.22 -3.42 5.94
CA ALA A 22 -13.76 -3.41 7.33
C ALA A 22 -14.62 -4.25 8.31
N THR A 23 -15.46 -5.15 7.80
CA THR A 23 -16.52 -5.84 8.55
C THR A 23 -16.14 -7.28 8.88
N GLU A 24 -15.01 -7.47 9.58
CA GLU A 24 -14.80 -8.74 10.29
C GLU A 24 -14.75 -8.58 11.81
N GLU A 25 -14.86 -7.36 12.37
CA GLU A 25 -14.99 -7.22 13.81
C GLU A 25 -16.13 -6.28 14.21
N THR A 26 -17.04 -6.85 15.02
CA THR A 26 -18.10 -6.23 15.84
C THR A 26 -19.51 -6.18 15.22
N ASN A 27 -20.25 -7.27 15.47
CA ASN A 27 -21.59 -7.32 16.07
C ASN A 27 -22.64 -6.28 15.64
N GLN A 28 -23.70 -6.82 15.03
CA GLN A 28 -25.11 -6.42 15.14
C GLN A 28 -25.36 -5.08 15.87
N LYS A 29 -25.70 -4.03 15.11
CA LYS A 29 -26.56 -2.98 15.66
C LYS A 29 -27.47 -2.39 14.59
N GLU A 30 -28.73 -2.79 14.75
CA GLU A 30 -30.00 -2.12 14.45
C GLU A 30 -30.17 -1.43 13.09
N SER A 31 -31.14 -2.00 12.37
CA SER A 31 -31.93 -1.44 11.28
C SER A 31 -32.60 -0.12 11.67
N GLU A 32 -32.48 0.90 10.82
CA GLU A 32 -33.39 2.07 10.62
C GLU A 32 -32.83 2.97 9.49
N PRO A 33 -33.65 3.79 8.77
CA PRO A 33 -34.33 3.39 7.54
C PRO A 33 -33.94 4.21 6.29
N THR A 34 -34.27 3.66 5.11
CA THR A 34 -34.56 4.33 3.82
C THR A 34 -33.76 5.61 3.47
N ARG A 35 -32.44 5.59 3.62
CA ARG A 35 -31.56 6.57 2.96
C ARG A 35 -30.54 5.83 2.14
N LEU A 36 -30.25 6.37 0.95
CA LEU A 36 -29.16 5.87 0.10
C LEU A 36 -27.91 5.68 0.96
N PRO A 37 -27.16 4.57 0.78
CA PRO A 37 -25.99 4.30 1.60
C PRO A 37 -25.07 5.53 1.56
N PRO A 38 -24.60 6.02 2.72
CA PRO A 38 -23.73 7.19 2.76
C PRO A 38 -22.53 6.94 1.83
N ILE A 39 -22.29 7.87 0.92
CA ILE A 39 -21.20 7.80 -0.08
C ILE A 39 -19.82 7.81 0.62
N ILE A 40 -19.79 8.18 1.90
CA ILE A 40 -18.58 8.25 2.70
C ILE A 40 -18.26 6.85 3.25
N SER A 41 -17.48 6.08 2.50
CA SER A 41 -16.84 4.90 3.06
C SER A 41 -15.81 5.36 4.10
N LYS A 42 -16.02 5.02 5.38
CA LYS A 42 -15.04 5.24 6.46
C LYS A 42 -13.71 4.52 6.22
N ASP A 43 -13.68 3.57 5.29
CA ASP A 43 -12.53 2.70 5.05
C ASP A 43 -11.75 3.05 3.77
N GLY A 44 -10.43 3.15 3.92
CA GLY A 44 -9.45 3.43 2.87
C GLY A 44 -9.03 4.91 2.79
N ASN A 45 -8.49 5.28 1.63
CA ASN A 45 -7.95 6.63 1.36
C ASN A 45 -9.02 7.70 1.10
N TYR A 46 -10.30 7.29 1.05
CA TYR A 46 -11.40 8.14 0.68
C TYR A 46 -11.58 9.35 1.59
N SER A 47 -11.33 9.18 2.90
CA SER A 47 -11.44 10.26 3.89
C SER A 47 -10.49 11.44 3.58
N VAL A 48 -9.34 11.16 2.97
CA VAL A 48 -8.29 12.15 2.71
C VAL A 48 -8.67 13.04 1.52
N HIS A 49 -9.09 12.44 0.40
CA HIS A 49 -9.32 13.18 -0.84
C HIS A 49 -10.80 13.43 -1.17
N GLN A 50 -11.74 12.70 -0.54
CA GLN A 50 -13.19 12.85 -0.74
C GLN A 50 -13.61 12.80 -2.22
N ASN A 51 -13.01 11.90 -3.01
CA ASN A 51 -13.20 11.81 -4.47
C ASN A 51 -12.85 13.07 -5.29
N SER A 52 -12.22 14.08 -4.70
CA SER A 52 -11.66 15.19 -5.46
C SER A 52 -10.32 14.80 -6.09
N HIS A 53 -10.18 15.06 -7.39
CA HIS A 53 -8.96 14.81 -8.15
C HIS A 53 -7.78 15.67 -7.66
N THR A 54 -8.02 16.96 -7.40
CA THR A 54 -6.97 17.88 -6.94
C THR A 54 -6.44 17.48 -5.57
N ARG A 55 -7.34 17.19 -4.63
CA ARG A 55 -6.98 16.72 -3.27
C ARG A 55 -6.26 15.38 -3.30
N TYR A 56 -6.63 14.48 -4.21
CA TYR A 56 -5.93 13.22 -4.39
C TYR A 56 -4.47 13.45 -4.78
N HIS A 57 -4.22 14.30 -5.79
CA HIS A 57 -2.86 14.62 -6.19
C HIS A 57 -2.04 15.31 -5.10
N GLU A 58 -2.65 16.20 -4.30
CA GLU A 58 -2.00 16.78 -3.13
C GLU A 58 -1.63 15.72 -2.08
N ALA A 59 -2.54 14.78 -1.81
CA ALA A 59 -2.30 13.68 -0.87
C ALA A 59 -1.20 12.72 -1.35
N VAL A 60 -1.13 12.44 -2.66
CA VAL A 60 -0.04 11.66 -3.27
C VAL A 60 1.30 12.38 -3.06
N ARG A 61 1.38 13.68 -3.36
CA ARG A 61 2.62 14.46 -3.19
C ARG A 61 3.09 14.48 -1.73
N LYS A 62 2.16 14.49 -0.79
CA LYS A 62 2.43 14.48 0.66
C LYS A 62 2.58 13.06 1.25
N VAL A 63 2.45 12.01 0.43
CA VAL A 63 2.53 10.60 0.86
C VAL A 63 1.54 10.29 2.01
N LEU A 64 0.33 10.84 1.94
CA LEU A 64 -0.71 10.69 2.99
C LEU A 64 -1.66 9.51 2.77
N LEU A 65 -1.51 8.80 1.65
CA LEU A 65 -2.38 7.70 1.27
C LEU A 65 -1.84 6.38 1.85
N LYS A 66 -2.75 5.47 2.25
CA LYS A 66 -2.44 4.05 2.49
C LYS A 66 -1.62 3.53 1.33
N THR A 67 -0.45 3.01 1.67
CA THR A 67 0.67 2.81 0.74
C THR A 67 0.52 1.52 -0.06
N PHE A 68 -0.08 0.48 0.54
CA PHE A 68 -0.13 -0.84 -0.07
C PHE A 68 -1.52 -1.20 -0.62
N PRO A 69 -1.59 -1.78 -1.84
CA PRO A 69 -2.85 -2.15 -2.47
C PRO A 69 -3.58 -3.28 -1.74
N ASN A 70 -2.86 -4.17 -1.05
CA ASN A 70 -3.41 -5.25 -0.21
C ASN A 70 -4.23 -4.72 0.99
N GLN A 71 -3.99 -3.48 1.44
CA GLN A 71 -4.75 -2.83 2.51
C GLN A 71 -6.10 -2.29 2.01
N VAL A 72 -6.27 -2.13 0.69
CA VAL A 72 -7.47 -1.53 0.08
C VAL A 72 -8.31 -2.59 -0.64
N PHE A 73 -7.67 -3.51 -1.34
CA PHE A 73 -8.32 -4.53 -2.15
C PHE A 73 -8.07 -5.94 -1.60
N ARG A 74 -9.05 -6.81 -1.80
CA ARG A 74 -8.95 -8.24 -1.47
C ARG A 74 -8.11 -9.01 -2.49
N ILE A 75 -8.09 -8.54 -3.73
CA ILE A 75 -7.43 -9.18 -4.87
C ILE A 75 -6.65 -8.09 -5.64
N PRO A 76 -5.45 -8.39 -6.18
CA PRO A 76 -4.71 -7.46 -7.03
C PRO A 76 -5.54 -7.09 -8.27
N LEU A 77 -5.61 -5.80 -8.56
CA LEU A 77 -6.32 -5.26 -9.72
C LEU A 77 -5.46 -5.23 -10.97
N THR A 78 -4.15 -5.08 -10.79
CA THR A 78 -3.16 -5.05 -11.87
C THR A 78 -2.09 -6.10 -11.61
N ASP A 79 -1.44 -6.57 -12.67
CA ASP A 79 -0.36 -7.56 -12.54
C ASP A 79 0.82 -7.00 -11.74
N ALA A 80 1.10 -5.70 -11.89
CA ALA A 80 2.06 -4.99 -11.06
C ALA A 80 1.67 -4.92 -9.57
N GLN A 81 0.47 -5.32 -9.13
CA GLN A 81 0.16 -5.43 -7.70
C GLN A 81 0.47 -6.82 -7.15
N ASN A 82 0.65 -7.83 -8.00
CA ASN A 82 0.90 -9.22 -7.59
C ASN A 82 2.17 -9.35 -6.75
N PHE A 83 3.23 -8.59 -7.08
CA PHE A 83 4.55 -8.74 -6.44
C PHE A 83 4.55 -8.42 -4.94
N SER A 84 3.67 -7.55 -4.45
CA SER A 84 3.61 -7.14 -3.04
C SER A 84 2.34 -7.63 -2.35
N PHE A 85 1.46 -8.32 -3.07
CA PHE A 85 0.17 -8.72 -2.53
C PHE A 85 0.27 -9.76 -1.41
N TRP A 86 1.35 -10.54 -1.42
CA TRP A 86 1.66 -11.53 -0.38
C TRP A 86 2.20 -10.90 0.91
N GLN A 87 2.63 -9.63 0.88
CA GLN A 87 3.17 -8.94 2.05
C GLN A 87 2.08 -8.76 3.11
N SER A 88 2.48 -8.75 4.39
CA SER A 88 1.59 -8.46 5.51
C SER A 88 0.92 -7.09 5.36
N HIS A 89 -0.27 -6.97 5.95
CA HIS A 89 -1.05 -5.72 5.92
C HIS A 89 -0.53 -4.71 6.94
N ASP A 90 0.11 -5.19 8.00
CA ASP A 90 0.58 -4.39 9.11
C ASP A 90 1.90 -3.70 8.78
N PRO A 91 1.96 -2.35 8.81
CA PRO A 91 3.10 -1.57 8.30
C PRO A 91 4.38 -1.66 9.15
N GLY A 92 4.42 -2.50 10.20
CA GLY A 92 5.61 -2.71 11.03
C GLY A 92 6.14 -4.14 11.02
N VAL A 93 5.40 -5.09 10.44
CA VAL A 93 5.77 -6.50 10.50
C VAL A 93 6.77 -6.79 9.40
N ARG A 94 7.91 -7.38 9.78
CA ARG A 94 8.89 -7.81 8.79
C ARG A 94 8.31 -8.97 7.98
N PRO A 95 8.47 -9.01 6.64
CA PRO A 95 7.99 -10.11 5.83
C PRO A 95 8.53 -11.48 6.31
N GLU A 96 9.76 -11.49 6.81
CA GLU A 96 10.38 -12.66 7.45
C GLU A 96 9.58 -13.16 8.66
N GLU A 97 9.01 -12.28 9.47
CA GLU A 97 8.23 -12.66 10.64
C GLU A 97 6.92 -13.34 10.24
N THR A 98 6.24 -12.83 9.21
CA THR A 98 5.00 -13.42 8.69
C THR A 98 5.25 -14.71 7.90
N MET A 99 6.38 -14.81 7.19
CA MET A 99 6.65 -15.90 6.25
C MET A 99 7.90 -16.71 6.63
N PRO A 100 7.75 -17.88 7.25
CA PRO A 100 8.87 -18.67 7.72
C PRO A 100 9.77 -19.17 6.58
N TRP A 101 9.22 -19.40 5.38
CA TRP A 101 9.99 -19.87 4.22
C TRP A 101 10.97 -18.84 3.64
N ILE A 102 10.80 -17.54 3.96
CA ILE A 102 11.74 -16.47 3.58
C ILE A 102 12.89 -16.36 4.60
N ARG A 103 12.70 -16.89 5.82
CA ARG A 103 13.70 -16.77 6.89
C ARG A 103 14.93 -17.59 6.54
N SER A 104 16.01 -16.88 6.22
CA SER A 104 17.33 -17.45 6.02
C SER A 104 18.33 -16.69 6.88
N PRO A 105 19.35 -17.37 7.43
CA PRO A 105 20.42 -16.69 8.16
C PRO A 105 21.16 -15.74 7.21
N ARG A 106 21.10 -14.45 7.49
CA ARG A 106 21.76 -13.40 6.70
C ARG A 106 23.15 -13.15 7.21
N HIS A 107 24.12 -13.21 6.31
CA HIS A 107 25.53 -12.89 6.59
C HIS A 107 25.85 -11.58 5.86
N CYS A 108 25.27 -10.49 6.36
CA CYS A 108 25.49 -9.17 5.76
C CYS A 108 26.98 -8.81 5.86
N LEU A 109 27.53 -8.23 4.79
CA LEU A 109 28.89 -7.70 4.83
C LEU A 109 28.90 -6.45 5.73
N ILE A 110 29.38 -6.61 6.96
CA ILE A 110 29.57 -5.50 7.89
C ILE A 110 31.01 -5.02 7.73
N LYS A 111 31.18 -3.82 7.15
CA LYS A 111 32.50 -3.22 6.98
C LYS A 111 33.11 -2.91 8.34
N SER A 112 34.31 -3.44 8.58
CA SER A 112 35.13 -3.14 9.77
C SER A 112 35.56 -1.67 9.79
N ALA A 113 35.99 -1.17 10.95
CA ALA A 113 36.54 0.19 11.05
C ALA A 113 37.72 0.40 10.11
N MET A 114 38.60 -0.60 9.97
CA MET A 114 39.73 -0.57 9.04
C MET A 114 39.25 -0.51 7.58
N THR A 115 38.27 -1.33 7.20
CA THR A 115 37.71 -1.31 5.84
C THR A 115 37.07 0.05 5.52
N ARG A 116 36.35 0.65 6.46
CA ARG A 116 35.78 2.01 6.28
C ARG A 116 36.87 3.06 6.16
N PHE A 117 37.92 2.99 6.99
CA PHE A 117 39.07 3.90 6.90
C PHE A 117 39.73 3.81 5.52
N MET A 118 39.97 2.60 5.02
CA MET A 118 40.54 2.38 3.69
C MET A 118 39.64 2.95 2.58
N ASP A 119 38.32 2.70 2.64
CA ASP A 119 37.37 3.29 1.69
C ASP A 119 37.44 4.82 1.69
N HIS A 120 37.56 5.45 2.86
CA HIS A 120 37.71 6.89 2.97
C HIS A 120 39.06 7.39 2.42
N SER A 121 40.15 6.69 2.71
CA SER A 121 41.50 7.08 2.23
C SER A 121 41.61 7.01 0.72
N ILE A 122 41.06 5.98 0.08
CA ILE A 122 41.03 5.84 -1.39
C ILE A 122 40.25 6.99 -2.05
N LEU A 123 39.16 7.44 -1.41
CA LEU A 123 38.36 8.55 -1.93
C LEU A 123 39.03 9.91 -1.75
N ASN A 124 39.82 10.08 -0.68
CA ASN A 124 40.44 11.34 -0.32
C ASN A 124 41.81 11.56 -0.99
N ASP A 125 42.60 10.50 -1.15
CA ASP A 125 43.94 10.57 -1.70
C ASP A 125 44.09 9.67 -2.93
N ARG A 126 44.37 10.32 -4.06
CA ARG A 126 44.53 9.67 -5.37
C ARG A 126 45.83 8.86 -5.47
N ASN A 127 46.79 9.12 -4.57
CA ASN A 127 48.05 8.38 -4.51
C ASN A 127 48.02 7.26 -3.47
N PHE A 128 46.91 7.07 -2.76
CA PHE A 128 46.78 6.00 -1.78
C PHE A 128 46.70 4.64 -2.48
N SER A 129 47.65 3.77 -2.17
CA SER A 129 47.68 2.38 -2.63
C SER A 129 47.95 1.45 -1.44
N LEU A 130 47.30 0.29 -1.45
CA LEU A 130 47.38 -0.71 -0.38
C LEU A 130 48.57 -1.68 -0.55
N TYR A 131 49.43 -1.42 -1.55
CA TYR A 131 50.57 -2.23 -1.95
C TYR A 131 51.69 -1.33 -2.45
#